data_AF-A0A8C5X7U3-F1
#
_entry.id   AF-A0A8C5X7U3-F1
#
_cell.length_a   1.000
_cell.length_b   1.000
_cell.length_c   1.000
_cell.angle_alpha   90.00
_cell.angle_beta   90.00
_cell.angle_gamma   90.00
#
_symmetry.space_group_name_H-M   'P 1'
#
loop_
_entity.id
_entity.type
_entity.pdbx_description
1 polymer ?
#
loop_
_entity_poly.entity_id
_entity_poly.type
_entity_poly.pdbx_seq_one_letter_code
_entity_poly.pdbx_strand_id
1 'polypeptide(L)'
;MQLGFFTMQPHLAIDVPGHGKVVVDISYGGTFYAFLSAEQLGLDVCSSKTRDLVSAASAVTEAVKKQVKLHNPESEDLAFLYGTILTDGKDAFSEEPTTNICVFADEQV
;
A
#
# COMPACT_ATOMS: atom_id res chain seq x y z
N MET A 1 13.08 8.76 9.83
CA MET A 1 13.60 8.65 8.44
C MET A 1 12.38 8.61 7.54
N GLN A 2 12.01 9.75 6.98
CA GLN A 2 10.83 9.87 6.13
C GLN A 2 11.17 9.29 4.77
N LEU A 3 10.61 8.14 4.43
CA LEU A 3 10.73 7.60 3.09
C LEU A 3 10.15 8.64 2.13
N GLY A 4 10.96 9.09 1.16
CA GLY A 4 10.60 10.18 0.24
C GLY A 4 9.61 9.72 -0.82
N PHE A 5 8.36 9.48 -0.42
CA PHE A 5 7.25 9.17 -1.31
C PHE A 5 6.43 10.43 -1.58
N PHE A 6 6.07 10.63 -2.85
CA PHE A 6 5.12 11.65 -3.28
C PHE A 6 3.80 10.96 -3.68
N THR A 7 2.68 11.35 -3.08
CA THR A 7 1.37 10.82 -3.45
C THR A 7 0.96 11.35 -4.82
N MET A 8 0.75 10.42 -5.76
CA MET A 8 0.37 10.71 -7.14
C MET A 8 -1.15 10.66 -7.34
N GLN A 9 -1.82 9.70 -6.69
CA GLN A 9 -3.28 9.56 -6.75
C GLN A 9 -3.81 9.23 -5.34
N PRO A 10 -4.35 10.23 -4.62
CA PRO A 10 -4.89 10.01 -3.29
C PRO A 10 -6.32 9.45 -3.34
N HIS A 11 -6.69 8.72 -2.29
CA HIS A 11 -8.05 8.31 -1.94
C HIS A 11 -8.79 7.50 -3.02
N LEU A 12 -8.11 6.55 -3.63
CA LEU A 12 -8.73 5.62 -4.57
C LEU A 12 -9.48 4.52 -3.83
N ALA A 13 -10.79 4.42 -4.10
CA ALA A 13 -11.59 3.31 -3.60
C ALA A 13 -11.38 2.06 -4.48
N ILE A 14 -10.91 0.97 -3.88
CA ILE A 14 -10.56 -0.28 -4.55
C ILE A 14 -11.40 -1.41 -3.95
N ASP A 15 -12.05 -2.19 -4.81
CA ASP A 15 -12.75 -3.40 -4.39
C ASP A 15 -11.73 -4.56 -4.27
N VAL A 16 -11.45 -5.01 -3.05
CA VAL A 16 -10.47 -6.06 -2.74
C VAL A 16 -11.22 -7.35 -2.36
N PRO A 17 -11.09 -8.43 -3.15
CA PRO A 17 -11.70 -9.71 -2.81
C PRO A 17 -11.31 -10.17 -1.41
N GLY A 18 -12.29 -10.53 -0.58
CA GLY A 18 -12.08 -10.95 0.81
C GLY A 18 -12.03 -9.83 1.85
N HIS A 19 -11.78 -8.58 1.44
CA HIS A 19 -11.70 -7.42 2.35
C HIS A 19 -12.75 -6.34 2.05
N GLY A 20 -13.44 -6.41 0.91
CA GLY A 20 -14.44 -5.42 0.52
C GLY A 20 -13.79 -4.17 -0.06
N LYS A 21 -14.45 -3.02 0.11
CA LYS A 21 -13.97 -1.75 -0.44
C LYS A 21 -13.01 -1.07 0.54
N VAL A 22 -11.79 -0.80 0.09
CA VAL A 22 -10.76 -0.08 0.83
C VAL A 22 -10.36 1.19 0.11
N VAL A 23 -9.78 2.14 0.82
CA VAL A 23 -9.22 3.39 0.28
C VAL A 23 -7.70 3.29 0.32
N VAL A 24 -7.08 3.47 -0.86
CA VAL A 24 -5.63 3.47 -1.01
C VAL A 24 -5.13 4.80 -1.58
N ASP A 25 -3.92 5.16 -1.19
CA ASP A 25 -3.15 6.22 -1.83
C ASP A 25 -2.06 5.61 -2.70
N ILE A 26 -1.98 6.02 -3.97
CA ILE A 26 -0.88 5.62 -4.85
C ILE A 26 0.22 6.65 -4.74
N SER A 27 1.40 6.21 -4.33
CA SER A 27 2.56 7.08 -4.15
C SER A 27 3.77 6.58 -4.93
N TYR A 28 4.64 7.51 -5.34
CA TYR A 28 5.86 7.25 -6.09
C TYR A 28 7.09 7.70 -5.31
N GLY A 29 8.07 6.81 -5.20
CA GLY A 29 9.35 7.04 -4.52
C GLY A 29 10.50 6.31 -5.22
N GLY A 30 10.50 6.34 -6.56
CA GLY A 30 11.35 5.53 -7.44
C GLY A 30 10.60 4.39 -8.13
N THR A 31 9.58 3.84 -7.47
CA THR A 31 8.54 2.96 -8.05
C THR A 31 7.18 3.29 -7.43
N PHE A 32 6.08 2.76 -7.98
CA PHE A 32 4.73 3.00 -7.45
C PHE A 32 4.36 2.00 -6.34
N TYR A 33 3.74 2.50 -5.28
CA TYR A 33 3.20 1.70 -4.19
C TYR A 33 1.77 2.13 -3.84
N ALA A 34 0.96 1.18 -3.40
CA ALA A 34 -0.31 1.45 -2.76
C ALA A 34 -0.09 1.57 -1.25
N PHE A 35 -0.63 2.61 -0.63
CA PHE A 35 -0.58 2.86 0.80
C PHE A 35 -1.98 2.77 1.38
N LEU A 36 -2.12 2.06 2.49
CA LEU A 36 -3.35 2.02 3.29
C LEU A 36 -3.06 1.56 4.72
N SER A 37 -3.94 1.94 5.65
CA SER A 37 -3.93 1.39 7.01
C SER A 37 -4.36 -0.07 7.01
N ALA A 38 -3.66 -0.91 7.77
CA ALA A 38 -4.02 -2.31 7.99
C ALA A 38 -5.41 -2.48 8.62
N GLU A 39 -5.90 -1.48 9.35
CA GLU A 39 -7.22 -1.51 10.00
C GLU A 39 -8.35 -1.66 8.99
N GLN A 40 -8.20 -1.09 7.79
CA GLN A 40 -9.18 -1.23 6.70
C GLN A 40 -9.35 -2.69 6.25
N LEU A 41 -8.34 -3.53 6.51
CA LEU A 41 -8.31 -4.95 6.18
C LEU A 41 -8.70 -5.82 7.38
N GLY A 42 -9.04 -5.22 8.53
CA GLY A 42 -9.28 -5.90 9.80
C GLY A 42 -8.01 -6.43 10.47
N LEU A 43 -6.85 -5.83 10.16
CA LEU A 43 -5.54 -6.23 10.65
C LEU A 43 -4.87 -5.10 11.44
N ASP A 44 -3.83 -5.45 12.17
CA ASP A 44 -3.02 -4.56 12.98
C ASP A 44 -1.55 -4.88 12.71
N VAL A 45 -0.77 -3.88 12.27
CA VAL A 45 0.63 -4.07 11.86
C VAL A 45 1.52 -4.56 13.00
N CYS A 46 1.19 -4.22 14.24
CA CYS A 46 2.01 -4.54 15.42
C CYS A 46 1.72 -5.93 15.99
N SER A 47 0.51 -6.46 15.80
CA SER A 47 0.03 -7.66 16.50
C SER A 47 -0.47 -8.78 15.58
N SER A 48 -0.82 -8.48 14.34
CA SER A 48 -1.24 -9.49 13.38
C SER A 48 -0.06 -10.34 12.92
N LYS A 49 -0.34 -11.58 12.51
CA LYS A 49 0.71 -12.46 11.98
C LYS A 49 1.22 -11.87 10.66
N THR A 50 2.54 -11.84 10.49
CA THR A 50 3.19 -11.35 9.26
C THR A 50 2.59 -11.98 8.00
N ARG A 51 2.32 -13.28 8.01
CA ARG A 51 1.71 -13.98 6.88
C ARG A 51 0.33 -13.41 6.48
N ASP A 52 -0.48 -13.03 7.46
CA ASP A 52 -1.83 -12.54 7.21
C ASP A 52 -1.75 -11.09 6.65
N LEU A 53 -0.80 -10.28 7.14
CA LEU A 53 -0.47 -8.95 6.60
C LEU A 53 0.04 -9.03 5.16
N VAL A 54 0.95 -9.97 4.88
CA VAL A 54 1.48 -10.25 3.53
C VAL A 54 0.38 -10.66 2.58
N SER A 55 -0.47 -11.61 2.98
CA SER A 55 -1.57 -12.08 2.14
C SER A 55 -2.54 -10.96 1.79
N ALA A 56 -2.88 -10.11 2.76
CA ALA A 56 -3.78 -8.98 2.53
C ALA A 56 -3.14 -7.90 1.64
N ALA A 57 -1.86 -7.58 1.84
CA ALA A 57 -1.12 -6.63 1.00
C ALA A 57 -0.97 -7.13 -0.45
N SER A 58 -0.74 -8.44 -0.66
CA SER A 58 -0.75 -9.06 -1.99
C SER A 58 -2.13 -8.96 -2.65
N ALA A 59 -3.21 -9.21 -1.90
CA ALA A 59 -4.57 -9.06 -2.42
C ALA A 59 -4.89 -7.62 -2.86
N VAL A 60 -4.45 -6.62 -2.07
CA VAL A 60 -4.57 -5.19 -2.43
C VAL A 60 -3.78 -4.90 -3.70
N THR A 61 -2.52 -5.33 -3.78
CA THR A 61 -1.64 -5.12 -4.94
C THR A 61 -2.30 -5.63 -6.23
N GLU A 62 -2.84 -6.85 -6.20
CA GLU A 62 -3.50 -7.44 -7.37
C GLU A 62 -4.83 -6.76 -7.70
N ALA A 63 -5.58 -6.29 -6.71
CA ALA A 63 -6.81 -5.54 -6.92
C ALA A 63 -6.53 -4.17 -7.57
N VAL A 64 -5.50 -3.45 -7.11
CA VAL A 64 -5.08 -2.15 -7.66
C VAL A 64 -4.61 -2.31 -9.10
N LYS A 65 -3.73 -3.28 -9.40
CA LYS A 65 -3.25 -3.53 -10.78
C LYS A 65 -4.38 -3.74 -11.78
N LYS A 66 -5.52 -4.32 -11.35
CA LYS A 66 -6.68 -4.58 -12.20
C LYS A 66 -7.60 -3.36 -12.37
N GLN A 67 -7.66 -2.49 -11.38
CA GLN A 67 -8.64 -1.39 -11.30
C GLN A 67 -8.04 -0.02 -11.60
N VAL A 68 -6.72 0.13 -11.47
CA VAL A 68 -6.02 1.41 -11.61
C VAL A 68 -5.04 1.31 -12.78
N LYS A 69 -5.21 2.21 -13.75
CA LYS A 69 -4.22 2.42 -14.80
C LYS A 69 -3.21 3.45 -14.31
N LEU A 70 -1.99 2.99 -14.00
CA LEU A 70 -0.89 3.86 -13.62
C LEU A 70 -0.31 4.55 -14.86
N HIS A 71 0.13 5.78 -14.66
CA HIS A 71 0.82 6.57 -15.67
C HIS A 71 2.07 7.17 -15.05
N ASN A 72 3.20 7.00 -15.72
CA ASN A 72 4.46 7.64 -15.35
C ASN A 72 4.87 8.62 -16.47
N PRO A 73 4.99 9.93 -16.18
CA PRO A 73 5.38 10.93 -17.18
C PRO A 73 6.77 10.69 -17.80
N GLU A 74 7.67 9.98 -17.11
CA GLU A 74 9.03 9.75 -17.56
C GLU A 74 9.18 8.48 -18.43
N SER A 75 8.41 7.43 -18.15
CA SER A 75 8.42 6.18 -18.93
C SER A 75 7.22 5.29 -18.62
N GLU A 76 6.41 4.96 -19.64
CA GLU A 76 5.28 4.04 -19.48
C GLU A 76 5.71 2.62 -19.03
N ASP A 77 6.93 2.19 -19.36
CA ASP A 77 7.47 0.88 -18.94
C ASP A 77 7.71 0.81 -17.42
N LEU A 78 7.78 1.96 -16.75
CA LEU A 78 7.94 2.08 -15.29
C LEU A 78 6.61 2.34 -14.58
N ALA A 79 5.49 2.39 -15.31
CA ALA A 79 4.16 2.65 -14.76
C ALA A 79 3.51 1.36 -14.21
N PHE A 80 4.21 0.66 -13.31
CA PHE A 80 3.69 -0.53 -12.66
C PHE A 80 3.75 -0.41 -11.14
N LEU A 81 2.75 -1.03 -10.50
CA LEU A 81 2.67 -1.11 -9.05
C LEU A 81 3.65 -2.16 -8.55
N TYR A 82 4.59 -1.75 -7.70
CA TYR A 82 5.62 -2.62 -7.14
C TYR A 82 5.11 -3.44 -5.95
N GLY A 83 4.22 -2.87 -5.14
CA GLY A 83 3.66 -3.53 -3.97
C GLY A 83 2.73 -2.64 -3.17
N THR A 84 2.44 -3.09 -1.96
CA THR A 84 1.56 -2.40 -1.01
C THR A 84 2.29 -2.20 0.31
N ILE A 85 2.19 -1.00 0.86
CA ILE A 85 2.70 -0.64 2.18
C ILE A 85 1.51 -0.49 3.13
N LEU A 86 1.50 -1.33 4.16
CA LEU A 86 0.52 -1.27 5.24
C LEU A 86 1.05 -0.38 6.36
N THR A 87 0.26 0.61 6.77
CA THR A 87 0.56 1.49 7.91
C THR A 87 -0.26 1.11 9.13
N ASP A 88 0.19 1.56 10.30
CA ASP A 88 -0.55 1.49 11.56
C ASP A 88 -1.68 2.54 11.68
N GLY A 89 -1.93 3.32 10.62
CA GLY A 89 -2.94 4.37 10.59
C GLY A 89 -2.63 5.60 11.44
N LYS A 90 -1.44 5.69 12.04
CA LYS A 90 -0.99 6.87 12.79
C LYS A 90 -0.43 7.93 11.84
N ASP A 91 -1.27 8.42 10.94
CA ASP A 91 -0.86 9.33 9.86
C ASP A 91 -0.59 10.77 10.36
N ALA A 92 -1.08 11.11 11.56
CA ALA A 92 -0.81 12.39 12.21
C ALA A 92 0.59 12.40 12.85
N PHE A 93 1.30 13.54 12.72
CA PHE A 93 2.59 13.70 13.36
C PHE A 93 2.50 13.50 14.88
N SER A 94 3.38 12.65 15.41
CA SER A 94 3.59 12.46 16.84
C SER A 94 5.08 12.17 17.11
N GLU A 95 5.51 12.28 18.37
CA GLU A 95 6.86 11.84 18.76
C GLU A 95 7.01 10.31 18.78
N GLU A 96 5.89 9.57 18.73
CA GLU A 96 5.93 8.12 18.61
C GLU A 96 6.31 7.71 17.18
N PRO A 97 7.29 6.81 17.01
CA PRO A 97 7.58 6.23 15.70
C PRO A 97 6.37 5.47 15.14
N THR A 98 6.03 5.71 13.88
CA THR A 98 5.05 4.92 13.13
C THR A 98 5.63 3.58 12.70
N THR A 99 4.81 2.54 12.65
CA THR A 99 5.18 1.23 12.11
C THR A 99 4.55 1.03 10.73
N ASN A 100 5.35 0.57 9.78
CA ASN A 100 4.87 0.18 8.46
C ASN A 100 5.48 -1.17 8.07
N ILE A 101 4.75 -1.93 7.27
CA ILE A 101 5.23 -3.12 6.60
C ILE A 101 5.15 -2.87 5.10
N CYS A 102 6.30 -2.97 4.43
CA CYS A 102 6.39 -2.93 2.99
C CYS A 102 6.34 -4.36 2.47
N VAL A 103 5.27 -4.71 1.77
CA VAL A 103 5.17 -6.01 1.09
C VAL A 103 5.40 -5.77 -0.39
N PHE A 104 6.43 -6.39 -0.94
CA PHE A 104 6.83 -6.17 -2.33
C PHE A 104 7.15 -7.48 -3.07
N ALA A 105 7.03 -7.43 -4.40
CA ALA A 105 7.33 -8.55 -5.30
C ALA A 105 6.58 -9.85 -4.91
N ASP A 106 7.26 -11.00 -4.93
CA ASP A 106 6.72 -12.33 -4.57
C ASP A 106 6.57 -12.50 -3.04
N GLU A 107 5.80 -11.62 -2.38
CA GLU A 107 5.45 -11.73 -0.95
C GLU A 107 6.61 -11.55 0.04
N GLN A 108 7.60 -10.72 -0.30
CA GLN A 108 8.72 -10.41 0.60
C GLN A 108 8.38 -9.24 1.53
N VAL A 109 8.91 -9.29 2.76
CA VAL A 109 8.73 -8.30 3.83
C VAL A 109 10.08 -7.72 4.24
#